data_AF-A0A1V5PVW3-F1
#
_entry.id   AF-A0A1V5PVW3-F1
#
_cell.length_a   1.000
_cell.length_b   1.000
_cell.length_c   1.000
_cell.angle_alpha   90.00
_cell.angle_beta   90.00
_cell.angle_gamma   90.00
#
_symmetry.space_group_name_H-M   'P 1'
#
loop_
_entity.id
_entity.type
_entity.pdbx_description
1 polymer ?
#
loop_
_entity_poly.entity_id
_entity_poly.type
_entity_poly.pdbx_seq_one_letter_code
_entity_poly.pdbx_strand_id
1 'polypeptide(L)' 'MPLDNFISRRFERVADRSAMELTQNTDAQIEIFKKLAVSNLSNVSPCPMLEYTLFSHPPILKRIGAANKNE' A
#
# COMPACT_ATOMS: atom_id res chain seq x y z
N MET A 1 -10.85 -6.85 12.81
CA MET A 1 -10.26 -6.53 14.13
C MET A 1 -8.79 -6.14 13.95
N PRO A 2 -8.09 -5.53 14.94
CA PRO A 2 -6.69 -5.13 14.81
C PRO A 2 -5.73 -6.24 14.36
N LEU A 3 -5.99 -7.50 14.76
CA LEU A 3 -5.23 -8.68 14.33
C LEU A 3 -5.44 -9.00 12.85
N ASP A 4 -6.69 -9.03 12.38
CA ASP A 4 -7.00 -9.25 10.96
C ASP A 4 -6.39 -8.16 10.09
N ASN A 5 -6.45 -6.90 10.54
CA ASN A 5 -5.84 -5.77 9.86
C ASN A 5 -4.31 -5.94 9.78
N PHE A 6 -3.67 -6.49 10.82
CA PHE A 6 -2.24 -6.79 10.79
C PHE A 6 -1.89 -7.87 9.76
N ILE A 7 -2.65 -8.97 9.73
CA ILE A 7 -2.46 -10.06 8.76
C ILE A 7 -2.70 -9.56 7.33
N SER A 8 -3.79 -8.82 7.12
CA SER A 8 -4.11 -8.17 5.84
C SER A 8 -2.95 -7.27 5.37
N ARG A 9 -2.42 -6.40 6.24
CA ARG A 9 -1.25 -5.57 5.93
C ARG A 9 0.00 -6.39 5.59
N ARG A 10 0.14 -7.62 6.09
CA ARG A 10 1.25 -8.51 5.71
C ARG A 10 1.03 -9.06 4.31
N PHE A 11 -0.18 -9.51 3.98
CA PHE A 11 -0.52 -10.01 2.65
C PHE A 11 -0.38 -8.93 1.58
N GLU A 12 -0.84 -7.70 1.83
CA GLU A 12 -0.65 -6.57 0.91
C GLU A 12 0.83 -6.35 0.57
N ARG A 13 1.73 -6.41 1.56
CA ARG A 13 3.18 -6.27 1.32
C ARG A 13 3.77 -7.40 0.49
N VAL A 14 3.28 -8.63 0.66
CA VAL A 14 3.74 -9.77 -0.13
C VAL A 14 3.23 -9.64 -1.57
N ALA A 15 1.95 -9.27 -1.74
CA ALA A 15 1.35 -9.04 -3.04
C ALA A 15 2.06 -7.93 -3.82
N ASP A 16 2.35 -6.79 -3.19
CA ASP A 16 3.07 -5.68 -3.82
C ASP A 16 4.46 -6.08 -4.30
N ARG A 17 5.18 -6.86 -3.47
CA ARG A 17 6.50 -7.40 -3.82
C ARG A 17 6.41 -8.37 -4.99
N SER A 18 5.50 -9.35 -4.93
CA SER A 18 5.34 -10.33 -6.00
C SER A 18 4.91 -9.68 -7.32
N ALA A 19 4.05 -8.66 -7.27
CA ALA A 19 3.69 -7.87 -8.45
C ALA A 19 4.90 -7.16 -9.04
N MET A 20 5.81 -6.63 -8.20
CA MET A 20 7.04 -6.01 -8.67
C MET A 20 8.01 -7.03 -9.27
N GLU A 21 8.21 -8.18 -8.60
CA GLU A 21 9.08 -9.25 -9.09
C GLU A 21 8.63 -9.78 -10.47
N LEU A 22 7.33 -9.85 -10.72
CA LEU A 22 6.76 -10.35 -11.96
C LEU A 22 6.74 -9.31 -13.09
N THR A 23 6.46 -8.05 -12.78
CA THR A 23 6.29 -6.99 -13.81
C THR A 23 7.54 -6.18 -14.05
N GLN A 24 8.46 -6.12 -13.08
CA GLN A 24 9.70 -5.33 -13.09
C GLN A 24 9.48 -3.86 -13.50
N ASN A 25 8.32 -3.29 -13.18
CA ASN A 25 7.95 -1.94 -13.60
C ASN A 25 7.45 -1.12 -12.41
N THR A 26 8.40 -0.45 -11.76
CA THR A 26 8.15 0.40 -10.59
C THR A 26 7.20 1.56 -10.92
N ASP A 27 7.42 2.24 -12.06
CA ASP A 27 6.60 3.36 -12.49
C ASP A 27 5.12 2.97 -12.68
N ALA A 28 4.85 1.84 -13.33
CA ALA A 28 3.49 1.35 -13.53
C ALA A 28 2.80 1.03 -12.19
N GLN A 29 3.53 0.43 -11.24
CA GLN A 29 2.98 0.14 -9.92
C GLN A 29 2.62 1.43 -9.16
N ILE A 30 3.49 2.45 -9.22
CA ILE A 30 3.25 3.76 -8.61
C ILE A 30 2.06 4.46 -9.27
N GLU A 31 1.95 4.41 -10.60
CA GLU A 31 0.86 5.04 -11.33
C GLU A 31 -0.49 4.42 -10.96
N ILE A 32 -0.57 3.09 -10.86
CA ILE A 32 -1.78 2.38 -10.42
C ILE A 32 -2.18 2.83 -9.01
N PHE A 33 -1.23 2.89 -8.08
CA PHE A 33 -1.51 3.35 -6.71
C PHE A 33 -2.01 4.80 -6.66
N LYS A 34 -1.44 5.70 -7.47
CA LYS A 34 -1.91 7.09 -7.59
C LYS A 34 -3.32 7.16 -8.14
N LYS A 35 -3.62 6.44 -9.23
CA LYS A 35 -4.96 6.38 -9.82
C LYS A 35 -5.99 5.84 -8.83
N LEU A 36 -5.64 4.79 -8.08
CA LEU A 36 -6.51 4.20 -7.08
C LEU A 36 -6.76 5.14 -5.90
N ALA A 37 -5.75 5.91 -5.48
CA ALA A 37 -5.90 6.93 -4.43
C ALA A 37 -6.91 8.01 -4.84
N VAL A 38 -6.78 8.51 -6.08
CA VAL A 38 -7.67 9.55 -6.62
C VAL A 38 -9.08 9.00 -6.80
N SER A 39 -9.22 7.82 -7.41
CA SER A 39 -10.53 7.22 -7.71
C SER A 39 -11.33 6.89 -6.46
N ASN A 40 -10.66 6.54 -5.35
CA ASN A 40 -11.33 6.19 -4.10
C ASN A 40 -11.38 7.34 -3.09
N LEU A 41 -10.92 8.55 -3.45
CA LEU A 41 -10.77 9.68 -2.52
C LEU A 41 -10.04 9.28 -1.23
N SER A 42 -9.02 8.42 -1.38
CA SER A 42 -8.34 7.78 -0.27
C SER A 42 -7.61 8.80 0.59
N ASN A 43 -7.67 8.63 1.92
CA ASN A 43 -6.79 9.38 2.80
C ASN A 43 -5.35 8.87 2.66
N VAL A 44 -4.52 9.60 1.92
CA VAL A 44 -3.17 9.19 1.54
C VAL A 44 -2.17 9.23 2.72
N SER A 45 -2.46 10.01 3.76
CA SER A 45 -1.61 10.17 4.95
C SER A 45 -2.43 10.30 6.23
N PRO A 46 -3.06 9.21 6.70
CA PRO A 46 -3.79 9.21 7.97
C PRO A 46 -2.83 9.38 9.16
N CYS A 47 -3.36 9.91 10.28
CA CYS A 47 -2.62 9.92 11.54
C CYS A 47 -2.25 8.47 11.96
N PRO A 48 -1.02 8.20 12.44
CA PRO A 48 -0.54 6.84 12.68
C PRO A 48 -1.41 5.99 13.61
N MET A 49 -2.05 6.61 14.61
CA MET A 49 -2.94 5.93 15.55
C MET A 49 -4.23 5.41 14.87
N LEU A 50 -4.80 6.19 13.95
CA LEU A 50 -5.97 5.79 13.17
C LEU A 50 -5.61 4.70 12.16
N GLU A 51 -4.45 4.80 11.52
CA GLU A 51 -3.95 3.78 10.60
C GLU A 51 -3.89 2.41 11.27
N TYR A 52 -3.31 2.33 12.46
CA TYR A 52 -3.11 1.05 13.14
C TYR A 52 -4.43 0.36 13.50
N THR A 53 -5.40 1.15 13.94
CA THR A 53 -6.66 0.69 14.53
C THR A 53 -7.76 0.44 13.50
N LEU A 54 -7.92 1.35 12.52
CA LEU A 54 -9.06 1.37 11.62
C LEU A 54 -8.73 0.96 10.18
N PHE A 55 -7.47 1.06 9.74
CA PHE A 55 -7.12 0.74 8.36
C PHE A 55 -6.80 -0.75 8.21
N SER A 56 -7.52 -1.40 7.31
CA SER A 56 -7.31 -2.80 6.93
C SER A 56 -6.06 -3.01 6.05
N HIS A 57 -5.56 -1.95 5.42
CA HIS A 57 -4.43 -1.97 4.49
C HIS A 57 -3.47 -0.80 4.77
N PRO A 58 -2.19 -0.90 4.35
CA PRO A 58 -1.23 0.19 4.51
C PRO A 58 -1.65 1.41 3.68
N PRO A 59 -1.39 2.65 4.15
CA PRO A 59 -1.59 3.86 3.37
C PRO A 59 -0.84 3.81 2.04
N ILE A 60 -1.45 4.41 1.03
CA ILE A 60 -0.92 4.40 -0.35
C ILE A 60 0.49 5.00 -0.42
N LEU A 61 0.78 6.07 0.35
CA LEU A 61 2.13 6.65 0.41
C LEU A 61 3.17 5.67 0.96
N LYS A 62 2.82 4.80 1.91
CA LYS A 62 3.75 3.76 2.40
C LYS A 62 4.02 2.69 1.35
N ARG A 63 3.02 2.35 0.53
CA ARG A 63 3.16 1.39 -0.58
C ARG A 63 4.04 1.96 -1.69
N ILE A 64 3.82 3.22 -2.09
CA ILE A 64 4.66 3.94 -3.06
C ILE A 64 6.10 4.06 -2.53
N GLY A 65 6.28 4.42 -1.25
CA GLY A 65 7.60 4.50 -0.63
C GLY A 65 8.32 3.16 -0.56
N ALA A 66 7.59 2.05 -0.43
CA ALA A 66 8.16 0.70 -0.49
C ALA A 66 8.57 0.30 -1.93
N ALA A 67 7.79 0.70 -2.94
CA ALA A 67 8.12 0.49 -4.35
C ALA A 67 9.42 1.23 -4.74
N ASN A 68 9.54 2.52 -4.38
CA ASN A 68 10.74 3.34 -4.64
C ASN A 68 12.01 2.84 -3.92
N LYS A 69 11.90 2.06 -2.84
CA LYS A 69 13.05 1.53 -2.09
C LYS A 69 13.59 0.20 -2.65
N ASN A 70 12.87 -0.42 -3.59
CA ASN A 70 13.28 -1.68 -4.22
C ASN A 70 14.02 -1.47 -5.56
N GLU A 71 14.34 -0.22 -5.91
CA GLU A 71 15.33 0.13 -6.94
C GLU A 71 16.75 0.13 -6.34
#